data_AF-A0A2S7YDL6-F1
#
_entry.id   AF-A0A2S7YDL6-F1
#
_cell.length_a   1.000
_cell.length_b   1.000
_cell.length_c   1.000
_cell.angle_alpha   90.00
_cell.angle_beta   90.00
_cell.angle_gamma   90.00
#
_symmetry.space_group_name_H-M   'P 1'
#
loop_
_entity.id
_entity.type
_entity.pdbx_description
1 polymer ?
#
loop_
_entity_poly.entity_id
_entity_poly.type
_entity_poly.pdbx_seq_one_letter_code
_entity_poly.pdbx_strand_id
1 'polypeptide(L)'
;MPGSTRPVTKLMLTMYGLSIFVAAMAYHRGINFVTHPNVDFYKRRAKQLAQAKNAVFIQSTVEDVCAATVAYVQQAHPKLGRVNLLYYCHEWFYDGSAILDALIRQLHKSGFEDIPICLAQGEERNHSRFQGAMQAEDALHVVMGFEYGAFPAVPGVSDEAMRANFHMLQSIARATHEVLCPRSLYFKLLI
;
A
#
# COMPACT_ATOMS: atom_id res chain seq x y z
N MET A 1 25.84 -26.23 -35.78
CA MET A 1 26.32 -25.48 -34.60
C MET A 1 25.17 -25.34 -33.63
N PRO A 2 25.32 -25.70 -32.34
CA PRO A 2 24.24 -25.57 -31.36
C PRO A 2 23.89 -24.09 -31.18
N GLY A 3 22.62 -23.77 -31.36
CA GLY A 3 22.10 -22.41 -31.53
C GLY A 3 22.43 -21.48 -30.37
N SER A 4 22.76 -20.24 -30.72
CA SER A 4 22.85 -19.13 -29.77
C SER A 4 21.55 -19.08 -28.95
N THR A 5 21.66 -19.31 -27.64
CA THR A 5 20.55 -19.07 -26.72
C THR A 5 20.09 -17.63 -26.90
N ARG A 6 18.80 -17.46 -27.22
CA ARG A 6 18.18 -16.14 -27.42
C ARG A 6 18.50 -15.26 -26.20
N PRO A 7 18.76 -13.95 -26.36
CA PRO A 7 19.07 -13.05 -25.25
C PRO A 7 18.07 -13.15 -24.08
N VAL A 8 16.78 -13.34 -24.39
CA VAL A 8 15.72 -13.58 -23.40
C VAL A 8 15.97 -14.86 -22.59
N THR A 9 16.37 -15.96 -23.22
CA THR A 9 16.71 -17.21 -22.53
C THR A 9 17.89 -17.02 -21.60
N LYS A 10 18.91 -16.26 -22.02
CA LYS A 10 20.06 -15.93 -21.14
C LYS A 10 19.60 -15.11 -19.93
N LEU A 11 18.75 -14.10 -20.13
CA LEU A 11 18.20 -13.29 -19.05
C LEU A 11 17.37 -14.14 -18.06
N MET A 12 16.50 -15.02 -18.57
CA MET A 12 15.70 -15.93 -17.73
C MET A 12 16.59 -16.87 -16.91
N LEU A 13 17.63 -17.45 -17.52
CA LEU A 13 18.59 -18.31 -16.83
C LEU A 13 19.38 -17.53 -15.77
N THR A 14 19.75 -16.27 -16.05
CA THR A 14 20.40 -15.40 -15.06
C THR A 14 19.47 -15.09 -13.89
N MET A 15 18.21 -14.72 -14.14
CA MET A 15 17.23 -14.47 -13.07
C MET A 15 16.99 -15.72 -12.22
N TYR A 16 16.90 -16.89 -12.86
CA TYR A 16 16.75 -18.17 -12.17
C TYR A 16 17.99 -18.49 -11.31
N GLY A 17 19.20 -18.31 -11.87
CA GLY A 17 20.45 -18.49 -11.15
C GLY A 17 20.58 -17.55 -9.94
N LEU A 18 20.20 -16.27 -10.10
CA LEU A 18 20.15 -15.32 -8.99
C LEU A 18 19.15 -15.74 -7.91
N SER A 19 17.96 -16.21 -8.31
CA SER A 19 16.94 -16.68 -7.36
C SER A 19 17.45 -17.84 -6.50
N ILE A 20 18.15 -18.80 -7.11
CA ILE A 20 18.80 -19.91 -6.39
C ILE A 20 19.92 -19.40 -5.48
N PHE A 21 20.77 -18.50 -5.98
CA PHE A 21 21.87 -17.95 -5.20
C PHE A 21 21.38 -17.26 -3.92
N VAL A 22 20.36 -16.39 -4.04
CA VAL A 22 19.84 -15.68 -2.87
C VAL A 22 19.13 -16.65 -1.91
N ALA A 23 18.40 -17.64 -2.41
CA ALA A 23 17.81 -18.70 -1.58
C ALA A 23 18.86 -19.53 -0.82
N ALA A 24 19.96 -19.91 -1.46
CA ALA A 24 21.06 -20.64 -0.84
C ALA A 24 21.78 -19.80 0.23
N MET A 25 22.02 -18.51 -0.05
CA MET A 25 22.56 -17.56 0.91
C MET A 25 21.66 -17.40 2.14
N ALA A 26 20.35 -17.30 1.93
CA ALA A 26 19.38 -17.18 3.01
C ALA A 26 19.36 -18.42 3.89
N TYR A 27 19.37 -19.62 3.28
CA TYR A 27 19.50 -20.89 4.00
C TYR A 27 20.78 -20.93 4.87
N HIS A 28 21.94 -20.62 4.29
CA HIS A 28 23.21 -20.65 5.03
C HIS A 28 23.30 -19.61 6.15
N ARG A 29 22.64 -18.46 5.99
CA ARG A 29 22.63 -17.39 6.98
C ARG A 29 21.49 -17.52 8.00
N GLY A 30 20.65 -18.56 7.90
CA GLY A 30 19.46 -18.70 8.74
C GLY A 30 18.46 -17.55 8.56
N ILE A 31 18.47 -16.89 7.40
CA ILE A 31 17.55 -15.81 7.06
C ILE A 31 16.30 -16.46 6.48
N ASN A 32 15.15 -16.25 7.13
CA ASN A 32 13.89 -16.70 6.56
C ASN A 32 13.56 -15.86 5.33
N PHE A 33 13.78 -16.43 4.15
CA PHE A 33 13.69 -15.76 2.86
C PHE A 33 12.28 -15.22 2.53
N VAL A 34 11.25 -15.74 3.21
CA VAL A 34 9.83 -15.47 2.93
C VAL A 34 9.16 -14.71 4.09
N THR A 35 9.83 -14.50 5.21
CA THR A 35 9.23 -13.89 6.41
C THR A 35 10.04 -12.68 6.86
N HIS A 36 9.56 -11.49 6.51
CA HIS A 36 10.07 -10.26 7.08
C HIS A 36 9.32 -9.99 8.40
N PRO A 37 9.99 -9.67 9.52
CA PRO A 37 9.32 -9.47 10.81
C PRO A 37 8.16 -8.47 10.75
N ASN A 38 8.30 -7.40 9.96
CA ASN A 38 7.24 -6.42 9.77
C ASN A 38 6.06 -6.96 8.94
N VAL A 39 6.29 -7.89 8.01
CA VAL A 39 5.20 -8.58 7.28
C VAL A 39 4.44 -9.51 8.22
N ASP A 40 5.15 -10.22 9.12
CA ASP A 40 4.52 -11.09 10.11
C ASP A 40 3.76 -10.30 11.18
N PHE A 41 4.31 -9.16 11.61
CA PHE A 41 3.62 -8.22 12.49
C PHE A 41 2.35 -7.70 11.82
N TYR A 42 2.46 -7.17 10.60
CA TYR A 42 1.34 -6.69 9.80
C TYR A 42 0.23 -7.75 9.66
N LYS A 43 0.58 -8.98 9.24
CA LYS A 43 -0.39 -10.08 9.07
C LYS A 43 -1.11 -10.44 10.38
N ARG A 44 -0.36 -10.55 11.48
CA ARG A 44 -0.94 -10.81 12.81
C ARG A 44 -1.86 -9.67 13.24
N ARG A 45 -1.43 -8.42 13.03
CA ARG A 45 -2.17 -7.24 13.43
C ARG A 45 -3.45 -7.04 12.62
N ALA A 46 -3.39 -7.25 11.31
CA ALA A 46 -4.56 -7.24 10.44
C ALA A 46 -5.61 -8.27 10.91
N LYS A 47 -5.18 -9.48 11.27
CA LYS A 47 -6.08 -10.51 11.83
C LYS A 47 -6.71 -10.09 13.16
N GLN A 48 -5.94 -9.49 14.07
CA GLN A 48 -6.47 -8.98 15.34
C GLN A 48 -7.52 -7.88 15.13
N LEU A 49 -7.23 -6.93 14.23
CA LEU A 49 -8.15 -5.84 13.90
C LEU A 49 -9.43 -6.37 13.24
N ALA A 50 -9.31 -7.36 12.35
CA ALA A 50 -10.45 -7.99 11.70
C ALA A 50 -11.37 -8.75 12.66
N GLN A 51 -10.84 -9.20 13.80
CA GLN A 51 -11.60 -9.89 14.85
C GLN A 51 -12.15 -8.94 15.92
N ALA A 52 -11.68 -7.68 15.95
CA ALA A 52 -12.10 -6.70 16.94
C ALA A 52 -13.47 -6.11 16.54
N LYS A 53 -14.53 -6.50 17.27
CA LYS A 53 -15.91 -6.04 17.01
C LYS A 53 -16.13 -4.53 17.10
N ASN A 54 -15.21 -3.80 17.75
CA ASN A 54 -15.32 -2.36 18.04
C ASN A 54 -14.16 -1.53 17.47
N ALA A 55 -13.53 -1.96 16.37
CA ALA A 55 -12.50 -1.14 15.75
C ALA A 55 -13.11 0.19 15.29
N VAL A 56 -12.84 1.27 16.03
CA VAL A 56 -13.24 2.63 15.63
C VAL A 56 -12.31 3.06 14.50
N PHE A 57 -12.91 3.41 13.36
CA PHE A 57 -12.24 4.01 12.22
C PHE A 57 -12.83 5.40 12.02
N ILE A 58 -11.97 6.41 11.99
CA ILE A 58 -12.38 7.80 11.77
C ILE A 58 -12.69 7.96 10.29
N GLN A 59 -13.93 8.34 9.96
CA GLN A 59 -14.31 8.67 8.60
C GLN A 59 -13.68 10.00 8.18
N SER A 60 -13.32 10.12 6.92
CA SER A 60 -12.62 11.28 6.36
C SER A 60 -13.16 11.59 4.97
N THR A 61 -13.14 12.86 4.60
CA THR A 61 -13.43 13.31 3.23
C THR A 61 -12.14 13.42 2.41
N VAL A 62 -12.28 13.68 1.10
CA VAL A 62 -11.13 13.95 0.23
C VAL A 62 -10.40 15.23 0.67
N GLU A 63 -11.13 16.23 1.15
CA GLU A 63 -10.57 17.48 1.68
C GLU A 63 -9.72 17.22 2.93
N ASP A 64 -10.16 16.33 3.84
CA ASP A 64 -9.39 15.94 5.01
C ASP A 64 -8.06 15.28 4.61
N VAL A 65 -8.10 14.37 3.62
CA VAL A 65 -6.91 13.70 3.07
C VAL A 65 -5.93 14.74 2.53
N CYS A 66 -6.42 15.66 1.71
CA CYS A 66 -5.62 16.73 1.11
C CYS A 66 -5.00 17.64 2.17
N ALA A 67 -5.79 18.11 3.13
CA ALA A 67 -5.34 19.03 4.18
C ALA A 67 -4.25 18.40 5.06
N ALA A 68 -4.48 17.18 5.55
CA ALA A 68 -3.52 16.48 6.39
C ALA A 68 -2.25 16.10 5.62
N THR A 69 -2.36 15.72 4.34
CA THR A 69 -1.19 15.41 3.51
C THR A 69 -0.33 16.64 3.28
N VAL A 70 -0.94 17.78 2.91
CA VAL A 70 -0.19 19.05 2.73
C VAL A 70 0.46 19.48 4.04
N ALA A 71 -0.24 19.39 5.17
CA ALA A 71 0.31 19.74 6.47
C ALA A 71 1.55 18.88 6.82
N TYR A 72 1.51 17.58 6.53
CA TYR A 72 2.67 16.71 6.73
C TYR A 72 3.83 17.10 5.80
N VAL A 73 3.54 17.32 4.52
CA VAL A 73 4.54 17.73 3.52
C VAL A 73 5.25 19.01 3.96
N GLN A 74 4.49 20.03 4.42
CA GLN A 74 5.04 21.29 4.93
C GLN A 74 6.03 21.08 6.08
N GLN A 75 5.76 20.12 6.97
CA GLN A 75 6.63 19.82 8.11
C GLN A 75 7.88 19.01 7.72
N ALA A 76 7.74 18.11 6.74
CA ALA A 76 8.79 17.18 6.35
C ALA A 76 9.71 17.69 5.22
N HIS A 77 9.29 18.72 4.48
CA HIS A 77 10.08 19.35 3.43
C HIS A 77 11.35 20.02 4.01
N PRO A 78 12.53 19.94 3.34
CA PRO A 78 12.81 19.36 2.03
C PRO A 78 13.22 17.88 2.06
N LYS A 79 13.13 17.19 3.21
CA LYS A 79 13.58 15.80 3.34
C LYS A 79 12.64 14.79 2.66
N LEU A 80 11.39 15.19 2.44
CA LEU A 80 10.39 14.36 1.78
C LEU A 80 10.58 14.42 0.26
N GLY A 81 10.88 13.28 -0.35
CA GLY A 81 11.08 13.15 -1.79
C GLY A 81 9.84 12.71 -2.56
N ARG A 82 8.81 12.13 -1.91
CA ARG A 82 7.58 11.68 -2.58
C ARG A 82 6.40 11.41 -1.64
N VAL A 83 5.21 11.38 -2.22
CA VAL A 83 3.98 10.89 -1.59
C VAL A 83 3.52 9.61 -2.29
N ASN A 84 3.23 8.55 -1.54
CA ASN A 84 2.59 7.35 -2.06
C ASN A 84 1.14 7.33 -1.62
N LEU A 85 0.22 7.32 -2.57
CA LEU A 85 -1.21 7.18 -2.34
C LEU A 85 -1.60 5.70 -2.48
N LEU A 86 -2.02 5.09 -1.37
CA LEU A 86 -2.36 3.67 -1.29
C LEU A 86 -3.84 3.48 -1.03
N TYR A 87 -4.55 2.86 -1.96
CA TYR A 87 -5.97 2.57 -1.82
C TYR A 87 -6.19 1.06 -1.62
N TYR A 88 -7.06 0.71 -0.66
CA TYR A 88 -7.45 -0.67 -0.37
C TYR A 88 -8.88 -0.92 -0.84
N CYS A 89 -9.01 -1.02 -2.16
CA CYS A 89 -10.23 -1.37 -2.86
C CYS A 89 -9.86 -2.02 -4.19
N HIS A 90 -10.80 -2.78 -4.78
CA HIS A 90 -10.63 -3.30 -6.12
C HIS A 90 -10.82 -2.16 -7.15
N GLU A 91 -10.04 -2.16 -8.23
CA GLU A 91 -10.07 -1.12 -9.28
C GLU A 91 -11.46 -0.94 -9.92
N TRP A 92 -12.25 -2.02 -9.99
CA TRP A 92 -13.64 -1.97 -10.49
C TRP A 92 -14.56 -1.03 -9.70
N PHE A 93 -14.20 -0.77 -8.45
CA PHE A 93 -14.99 0.03 -7.53
C PHE A 93 -14.43 1.44 -7.38
N TYR A 94 -13.10 1.57 -7.39
CA TYR A 94 -12.43 2.84 -7.26
C TYR A 94 -10.97 2.71 -7.73
N ASP A 95 -10.55 3.58 -8.65
CA ASP A 95 -9.21 3.55 -9.23
C ASP A 95 -8.24 4.54 -8.58
N GLY A 96 -8.70 5.38 -7.65
CA GLY A 96 -7.85 6.37 -6.96
C GLY A 96 -7.62 7.69 -7.69
N SER A 97 -8.10 7.82 -8.94
CA SER A 97 -7.79 8.96 -9.80
C SER A 97 -8.30 10.29 -9.25
N ALA A 98 -9.54 10.34 -8.75
CA ALA A 98 -10.15 11.57 -8.25
C ALA A 98 -9.40 12.16 -7.04
N ILE A 99 -8.92 11.32 -6.12
CA ILE A 99 -8.14 11.76 -4.96
C ILE A 99 -6.72 12.15 -5.39
N LEU A 100 -6.11 11.38 -6.29
CA LEU A 100 -4.81 11.72 -6.85
C LEU A 100 -4.85 13.13 -7.45
N ASP A 101 -5.82 13.41 -8.31
CA ASP A 101 -6.00 14.71 -8.95
C ASP A 101 -6.25 15.83 -7.93
N ALA A 102 -7.09 15.59 -6.92
CA ALA A 102 -7.36 16.55 -5.86
C ALA A 102 -6.09 16.87 -5.05
N LEU A 103 -5.29 15.85 -4.74
CA LEU A 103 -4.07 16.00 -3.96
C LEU A 103 -2.97 16.72 -4.76
N ILE A 104 -2.80 16.39 -6.05
CA ILE A 104 -1.91 17.11 -6.96
C ILE A 104 -2.26 18.60 -6.97
N ARG A 105 -3.53 18.93 -7.22
CA ARG A 105 -4.00 20.33 -7.22
C ARG A 105 -3.69 21.04 -5.91
N GLN A 106 -3.91 20.38 -4.78
CA GLN A 106 -3.71 21.01 -3.47
C GLN A 106 -2.24 21.19 -3.11
N LEU A 107 -1.37 20.23 -3.46
CA LEU A 107 0.08 20.35 -3.26
C LEU A 107 0.67 21.45 -4.14
N HIS A 108 0.27 21.53 -5.41
CA HIS A 108 0.70 22.61 -6.32
C HIS A 108 0.27 23.98 -5.80
N LYS A 109 -1.00 24.12 -5.38
CA LYS A 109 -1.51 25.37 -4.76
C LYS A 109 -0.71 25.78 -3.53
N SER A 110 -0.10 24.81 -2.84
CA SER A 110 0.69 25.03 -1.63
C SER A 110 2.19 25.20 -1.90
N GLY A 111 2.62 25.23 -3.18
CA GLY A 111 4.00 25.44 -3.58
C GLY A 111 4.88 24.18 -3.66
N PHE A 112 4.29 22.98 -3.63
CA PHE A 112 5.00 21.70 -3.67
C PHE A 112 4.79 20.98 -5.02
N GLU A 113 5.14 21.64 -6.12
CA GLU A 113 4.99 21.11 -7.49
C GLU A 113 6.02 20.02 -7.83
N ASP A 114 7.12 19.98 -7.09
CA ASP A 114 8.25 19.09 -7.30
C ASP A 114 8.11 17.74 -6.58
N ILE A 115 7.10 17.57 -5.73
CA ILE A 115 6.87 16.35 -4.98
C ILE A 115 6.02 15.37 -5.79
N PRO A 116 6.59 14.28 -6.34
CA PRO A 116 5.82 13.30 -7.11
C PRO A 116 4.85 12.54 -6.21
N ILE A 117 3.66 12.28 -6.76
CA ILE A 117 2.65 11.43 -6.13
C ILE A 117 2.55 10.12 -6.90
N CYS A 118 2.81 9.00 -6.23
CA CYS A 118 2.70 7.66 -6.79
C CYS A 118 1.41 7.00 -6.27
N LEU A 119 0.46 6.76 -7.17
CA LEU A 119 -0.75 5.98 -6.88
C LEU A 119 -0.46 4.48 -7.02
N ALA A 120 -0.89 3.67 -6.05
CA ALA A 120 -0.78 2.22 -6.11
C ALA A 120 -1.88 1.51 -5.31
N GLN A 121 -2.26 0.32 -5.74
CA GLN A 121 -3.14 -0.55 -4.97
C GLN A 121 -2.40 -1.07 -3.72
N GLY A 122 -3.00 -0.90 -2.55
CA GLY A 122 -2.39 -1.23 -1.27
C GLY A 122 -2.10 -2.73 -1.12
N GLU A 123 -3.00 -3.58 -1.61
CA GLU A 123 -2.83 -5.04 -1.55
C GLU A 123 -1.60 -5.50 -2.36
N GLU A 124 -1.49 -5.09 -3.62
CA GLU A 124 -0.33 -5.42 -4.46
C GLU A 124 0.97 -4.96 -3.81
N ARG A 125 0.96 -3.75 -3.23
CA ARG A 125 2.11 -3.22 -2.49
C ARG A 125 2.47 -4.11 -1.30
N ASN A 126 1.49 -4.54 -0.51
CA ASN A 126 1.73 -5.39 0.66
C ASN A 126 2.24 -6.79 0.27
N HIS A 127 1.85 -7.30 -0.89
CA HIS A 127 2.30 -8.60 -1.38
C HIS A 127 3.69 -8.58 -2.01
N SER A 128 4.07 -7.50 -2.70
CA SER A 128 5.26 -7.51 -3.57
C SER A 128 6.32 -6.46 -3.23
N ARG A 129 5.96 -5.38 -2.52
CA ARG A 129 6.82 -4.19 -2.35
C ARG A 129 6.92 -3.70 -0.90
N PHE A 130 6.43 -4.48 0.07
CA PHE A 130 6.35 -4.08 1.47
C PHE A 130 7.72 -3.74 2.09
N GLN A 131 8.75 -4.53 1.78
CA GLN A 131 10.11 -4.29 2.28
C GLN A 131 10.70 -2.97 1.75
N GLY A 132 10.47 -2.65 0.48
CA GLY A 132 10.89 -1.38 -0.11
C GLY A 132 10.15 -0.17 0.47
N ALA A 133 8.89 -0.33 0.87
CA ALA A 133 8.13 0.71 1.56
C ALA A 133 8.72 1.01 2.95
N MET A 134 9.13 -0.02 3.69
CA MET A 134 9.78 0.15 4.99
C MET A 134 11.08 0.95 4.92
N GLN A 135 11.86 0.77 3.86
CA GLN A 135 13.18 1.39 3.70
C GLN A 135 13.14 2.79 3.07
N ALA A 136 12.01 3.23 2.52
CA ALA A 136 11.87 4.52 1.83
C ALA A 136 11.70 5.69 2.81
N GLU A 137 12.78 6.09 3.48
CA GLU A 137 12.77 7.14 4.51
C GLU A 137 12.29 8.51 4.01
N ASP A 138 12.41 8.76 2.71
CA ASP A 138 12.01 9.98 2.00
C ASP A 138 10.54 10.00 1.55
N ALA A 139 9.74 9.00 1.93
CA ALA A 139 8.39 8.82 1.42
C ALA A 139 7.32 8.93 2.51
N LEU A 140 6.23 9.64 2.19
CA LEU A 140 4.99 9.62 2.94
C LEU A 140 4.06 8.57 2.33
N HIS A 141 3.37 7.80 3.17
CA HIS A 141 2.36 6.82 2.75
C HIS A 141 0.97 7.27 3.19
N VAL A 142 0.16 7.74 2.25
CA VAL A 142 -1.26 8.07 2.48
C VAL A 142 -2.08 6.80 2.26
N VAL A 143 -2.54 6.18 3.34
CA VAL A 143 -3.26 4.90 3.32
C VAL A 143 -4.76 5.15 3.39
N MET A 144 -5.50 4.64 2.41
CA MET A 144 -6.93 4.84 2.26
C MET A 144 -7.66 3.50 2.30
N GLY A 145 -8.57 3.35 3.27
CA GLY A 145 -9.58 2.31 3.28
C GLY A 145 -10.95 2.87 2.91
N PHE A 146 -11.86 2.02 2.46
CA PHE A 146 -13.21 2.43 2.05
C PHE A 146 -14.27 1.71 2.86
N GLU A 147 -15.41 2.36 3.04
CA GLU A 147 -16.59 1.75 3.64
C GLU A 147 -17.40 0.98 2.60
N TYR A 148 -17.90 -0.20 2.97
CA TYR A 148 -18.67 -1.06 2.07
C TYR A 148 -19.88 -0.35 1.43
N GLY A 149 -20.54 0.56 2.16
CA GLY A 149 -21.73 1.27 1.69
C GLY A 149 -21.52 2.15 0.44
N ALA A 150 -20.27 2.34 0.03
CA ALA A 150 -19.88 3.12 -1.14
C ALA A 150 -19.96 2.36 -2.47
N PHE A 151 -20.23 1.04 -2.44
CA PHE A 151 -20.01 0.18 -3.61
C PHE A 151 -21.26 -0.61 -4.03
N PRO A 152 -21.45 -0.84 -5.35
CA PRO A 152 -22.54 -1.65 -5.84
C PRO A 152 -22.38 -3.11 -5.39
N ALA A 153 -23.53 -3.79 -5.26
CA ALA A 153 -23.57 -5.22 -4.98
C ALA A 153 -22.88 -6.01 -6.11
N VAL A 154 -22.16 -7.07 -5.74
CA VAL A 154 -21.52 -7.97 -6.71
C VAL A 154 -22.43 -9.17 -6.95
N PRO A 155 -22.84 -9.45 -8.20
CA PRO A 155 -23.65 -10.62 -8.51
C PRO A 155 -22.97 -11.91 -8.02
N GLY A 156 -23.71 -12.73 -7.26
CA GLY A 156 -23.21 -13.99 -6.71
C GLY A 156 -22.43 -13.88 -5.40
N VAL A 157 -22.29 -12.69 -4.82
CA VAL A 157 -21.68 -12.48 -3.49
C VAL A 157 -22.73 -11.92 -2.53
N SER A 158 -22.84 -12.51 -1.33
CA SER A 158 -23.80 -12.03 -0.33
C SER A 158 -23.35 -10.68 0.27
N ASP A 159 -24.32 -9.88 0.74
CA ASP A 159 -24.06 -8.62 1.44
C ASP A 159 -23.15 -8.82 2.66
N GLU A 160 -23.34 -9.92 3.38
CA GLU A 160 -22.54 -10.32 4.54
C GLU A 160 -21.09 -10.61 4.17
N ALA A 161 -20.87 -11.34 3.07
CA ALA A 161 -19.53 -11.64 2.56
C ALA A 161 -18.83 -10.34 2.09
N MET A 162 -19.57 -9.46 1.42
CA MET A 162 -19.03 -8.16 1.04
C MET A 162 -18.64 -7.30 2.26
N ARG A 163 -19.51 -7.19 3.27
CA ARG A 163 -19.19 -6.49 4.54
C ARG A 163 -17.96 -7.07 5.21
N ALA A 164 -17.86 -8.39 5.29
CA ALA A 164 -16.70 -9.06 5.88
C ALA A 164 -15.41 -8.77 5.11
N ASN A 165 -15.46 -8.79 3.78
CA ASN A 165 -14.31 -8.49 2.92
C ASN A 165 -13.85 -7.03 3.07
N PHE A 166 -14.77 -6.06 3.06
CA PHE A 166 -14.42 -4.66 3.30
C PHE A 166 -13.86 -4.41 4.70
N HIS A 167 -14.41 -5.09 5.72
CA HIS A 167 -13.85 -5.03 7.07
C HIS A 167 -12.42 -5.60 7.13
N MET A 168 -12.15 -6.69 6.41
CA MET A 168 -10.80 -7.25 6.29
C MET A 168 -9.84 -6.28 5.59
N LEU A 169 -10.26 -5.67 4.48
CA LEU A 169 -9.48 -4.65 3.75
C LEU A 169 -9.14 -3.45 4.63
N GLN A 170 -10.11 -2.95 5.41
CA GLN A 170 -9.87 -1.87 6.36
C GLN A 170 -8.86 -2.25 7.45
N SER A 171 -8.96 -3.49 7.95
CA SER A 171 -8.04 -4.02 8.96
C SER A 171 -6.62 -4.13 8.41
N ILE A 172 -6.49 -4.57 7.16
CA ILE A 172 -5.23 -4.60 6.40
C ILE A 172 -4.67 -3.18 6.19
N ALA A 173 -5.49 -2.24 5.74
CA ALA A 173 -5.07 -0.86 5.52
C ALA A 173 -4.55 -0.22 6.83
N ARG A 174 -5.29 -0.40 7.94
CA ARG A 174 -4.88 0.08 9.26
C ARG A 174 -3.60 -0.58 9.75
N ALA A 175 -3.47 -1.90 9.63
CA ALA A 175 -2.24 -2.60 10.01
C ALA A 175 -1.04 -2.10 9.20
N THR A 176 -1.24 -1.79 7.91
CA THR A 176 -0.21 -1.20 7.05
C THR A 176 0.23 0.17 7.56
N HIS A 177 -0.72 1.03 7.93
CA HIS A 177 -0.42 2.32 8.55
C HIS A 177 0.39 2.15 9.84
N GLU A 178 -0.04 1.27 10.76
CA GLU A 178 0.65 1.04 12.03
C GLU A 178 2.11 0.59 11.83
N VAL A 179 2.41 -0.18 10.77
CA VAL A 179 3.78 -0.59 10.44
C VAL A 179 4.62 0.52 9.84
N LEU A 180 4.01 1.40 9.03
CA LEU A 180 4.70 2.49 8.33
C LEU A 180 4.82 3.77 9.18
N CYS A 181 4.12 3.83 10.31
CA CYS A 181 4.15 4.96 11.25
C CYS A 181 5.60 5.24 11.72
N PRO A 182 6.04 6.51 11.81
CA PRO A 182 5.26 7.76 11.65
C PRO A 182 5.13 8.27 10.22
N ARG A 183 5.66 7.58 9.21
CA ARG A 183 5.67 8.02 7.80
C ARG A 183 4.39 7.68 7.04
N SER A 184 3.28 7.59 7.75
CA SER A 184 2.01 7.23 7.13
C SER A 184 0.84 7.98 7.76
N LEU A 185 -0.13 8.32 6.93
CA LEU A 185 -1.43 8.82 7.33
C LEU A 185 -2.47 7.76 6.96
N TYR A 186 -3.53 7.64 7.75
CA TYR A 186 -4.60 6.68 7.50
C TYR A 186 -5.95 7.38 7.47
N PHE A 187 -6.72 7.09 6.42
CA PHE A 187 -8.05 7.65 6.20
C PHE A 187 -9.03 6.53 5.85
N LYS A 188 -10.25 6.62 6.39
CA LYS A 188 -11.38 5.81 5.96
C LYS A 188 -12.34 6.70 5.17
N LEU A 189 -12.50 6.44 3.89
CA LEU A 189 -13.33 7.24 3.00
C LEU A 189 -14.76 6.71 2.92
N LEU A 190 -15.69 7.65 2.90
CA LEU A 190 -17.06 7.48 2.39
C LEU A 190 -17.05 7.98 0.95
N ILE A 191 -17.41 7.13 0.00
CA ILE A 191 -17.66 7.52 -1.40
C ILE A 191 -19.14 7.26 -1.69
#